data_AF-A0A0T9M4W2-F1
#
_entry.id   AF-A0A0T9M4W2-F1
#
_cell.length_a   1.000
_cell.length_b   1.000
_cell.length_c   1.000
_cell.angle_alpha   90.00
_cell.angle_beta   90.00
_cell.angle_gamma   90.00
#
_symmetry.space_group_name_H-M   'P 1'
#
loop_
_entity.id
_entity.type
_entity.pdbx_description
1 polymer ?
#
loop_
_entity_poly.entity_id
_entity_poly.type
_entity_poly.pdbx_seq_one_letter_code
_entity_poly.pdbx_strand_id
1 'polypeptide(L)' 'MNEAQTRAFKVAANNVEPSVLNTLFIGSLMAVLMLWAGWGLVHVYRGYALGQIKEQTVVRFVLRVFLLLVVSTYLFAS' A
#
# COMPACT_ATOMS: atom_id res chain seq x y z
N MET A 1 -1.24 -22.15 8.11
CA MET A 1 -1.99 -23.22 7.42
C MET A 1 -1.31 -24.55 7.72
N ASN A 2 -2.08 -25.57 8.11
CA ASN A 2 -1.58 -26.94 8.14
C ASN A 2 -1.68 -27.57 6.74
N GLU A 3 -1.06 -28.74 6.54
CA GLU A 3 -1.02 -29.39 5.22
C GLU A 3 -2.42 -29.70 4.65
N ALA A 4 -3.36 -30.13 5.51
CA ALA A 4 -4.72 -30.45 5.09
C ALA A 4 -5.45 -29.22 4.54
N GLN A 5 -5.28 -28.05 5.19
CA GLN A 5 -5.82 -26.77 4.73
C GLN A 5 -5.21 -26.34 3.39
N THR A 6 -3.90 -26.51 3.20
CA THR A 6 -3.23 -26.18 1.94
C THR A 6 -3.72 -27.04 0.79
N ARG A 7 -3.92 -28.34 1.01
CA ARG A 7 -4.46 -29.24 -0.02
C ARG A 7 -5.90 -28.90 -0.38
N ALA A 8 -6.76 -28.67 0.61
CA ALA A 8 -8.15 -28.28 0.38
C ALA A 8 -8.24 -26.96 -0.41
N PHE A 9 -7.41 -25.96 -0.08
CA PHE A 9 -7.33 -24.71 -0.83
C PHE A 9 -6.87 -24.91 -2.27
N LYS A 10 -5.78 -25.67 -2.50
CA LYS A 10 -5.27 -25.94 -3.86
C LYS A 10 -6.34 -26.62 -4.72
N VAL A 11 -7.09 -27.57 -4.19
CA VAL A 11 -8.20 -28.22 -4.92
C VAL A 11 -9.30 -27.22 -5.29
N ALA A 12 -9.70 -26.35 -4.36
CA ALA A 12 -10.74 -25.34 -4.62
C ALA A 12 -10.26 -24.22 -5.57
N ALA A 13 -8.97 -23.90 -5.55
CA ALA A 13 -8.38 -22.79 -6.30
C ALA A 13 -7.70 -23.22 -7.61
N ASN A 14 -8.09 -24.34 -8.22
CA ASN A 14 -7.50 -24.84 -9.47
C ASN A 14 -5.96 -24.98 -9.42
N ASN A 15 -5.45 -25.60 -8.34
CA ASN A 15 -4.02 -25.79 -8.07
C ASN A 15 -3.20 -24.50 -7.89
N VAL A 16 -3.82 -23.34 -7.71
CA VAL A 16 -3.11 -22.10 -7.36
C VAL A 16 -2.53 -22.21 -5.95
N GLU A 17 -1.27 -21.85 -5.79
CA GLU A 17 -0.64 -21.80 -4.48
C GLU A 17 -1.17 -20.63 -3.65
N PRO A 18 -1.43 -20.82 -2.35
CA PRO A 18 -1.86 -19.72 -1.46
C PRO A 18 -0.89 -18.52 -1.47
N SER A 19 0.41 -18.77 -1.68
CA SER A 19 1.46 -17.76 -1.79
C SER A 19 1.22 -16.80 -2.94
N VAL A 20 0.73 -17.28 -4.09
CA VAL A 20 0.44 -16.43 -5.27
C VAL A 20 -0.66 -15.43 -4.95
N LEU A 21 -1.71 -15.88 -4.26
CA LEU A 21 -2.83 -15.02 -3.89
C LEU A 21 -2.40 -13.97 -2.86
N ASN A 22 -1.56 -14.37 -1.89
CA ASN A 22 -0.97 -13.45 -0.93
C ASN A 22 -0.16 -12.35 -1.62
N THR A 23 0.73 -12.72 -2.55
CA THR A 23 1.52 -11.76 -3.33
C THR A 23 0.65 -10.82 -4.15
N LEU A 24 -0.44 -11.33 -4.76
CA LEU A 24 -1.37 -10.51 -5.52
C LEU A 24 -2.06 -9.45 -4.64
N PHE A 25 -2.53 -9.85 -3.45
CA PHE A 25 -3.18 -8.92 -2.53
C PHE A 25 -2.21 -7.88 -1.96
N ILE A 26 -1.00 -8.29 -1.56
CA ILE A 26 0.04 -7.38 -1.10
C ILE A 26 0.43 -6.39 -2.21
N GLY A 27 0.65 -6.88 -3.44
CA GLY A 27 0.97 -6.04 -4.58
C GLY A 27 -0.15 -5.05 -4.90
N SER A 28 -1.41 -5.51 -4.86
CA SER A 28 -2.58 -4.64 -5.06
C SER A 28 -2.69 -3.56 -3.97
N LEU A 29 -2.45 -3.92 -2.71
CA LEU A 29 -2.41 -2.99 -1.61
C LEU A 29 -1.35 -1.91 -1.82
N MET A 30 -0.13 -2.30 -2.24
CA MET A 30 0.94 -1.34 -2.52
C MET A 30 0.62 -0.44 -3.72
N ALA A 31 0.03 -0.98 -4.77
CA ALA A 31 -0.38 -0.19 -5.93
C ALA A 31 -1.39 0.90 -5.53
N VAL A 32 -2.40 0.54 -4.73
CA VAL A 32 -3.40 1.50 -4.23
C VAL A 32 -2.76 2.54 -3.31
N LEU A 33 -1.85 2.11 -2.41
CA LEU A 33 -1.13 3.02 -1.52
C LEU A 33 -0.27 4.03 -2.30
N MET A 34 0.42 3.59 -3.35
CA MET A 34 1.20 4.47 -4.23
C MET A 34 0.32 5.47 -4.96
N LEU A 35 -0.82 5.03 -5.52
CA LEU A 35 -1.77 5.91 -6.19
C LEU A 35 -2.33 6.95 -5.22
N TRP A 36 -2.70 6.52 -4.00
CA TRP A 36 -3.17 7.41 -2.95
C TRP A 36 -2.11 8.42 -2.52
N ALA A 37 -0.86 7.98 -2.34
CA ALA A 37 0.26 8.86 -1.97
C ALA A 37 0.50 9.93 -3.05
N GLY A 38 0.55 9.52 -4.32
CA GLY A 38 0.71 10.45 -5.45
C GLY A 38 -0.44 11.45 -5.53
N TRP A 39 -1.69 10.97 -5.46
CA TRP A 39 -2.87 11.83 -5.43
C TRP A 39 -2.84 12.82 -4.26
N GLY A 40 -2.51 12.36 -3.06
CA GLY A 40 -2.44 13.18 -1.85
C GLY A 40 -1.36 14.26 -1.95
N LEU A 41 -0.19 13.93 -2.49
CA LEU A 41 0.89 14.89 -2.73
C LEU A 41 0.47 15.99 -3.70
N VAL A 42 -0.19 15.63 -4.82
CA VAL A 42 -0.72 16.60 -5.78
C VAL A 42 -1.78 17.50 -5.12
N HIS A 43 -2.67 16.92 -4.32
CA HIS A 43 -3.72 17.67 -3.63
C HIS A 43 -3.13 18.69 -2.64
N VAL A 44 -2.17 18.26 -1.81
CA VAL A 44 -1.51 19.14 -0.84
C VAL A 44 -0.66 20.20 -1.54
N TYR A 45 0.06 19.85 -2.60
CA TYR A 45 0.82 20.83 -3.39
C TYR A 45 -0.09 21.91 -4.01
N ARG A 46 -1.24 21.51 -4.56
CA ARG A 46 -2.23 22.47 -5.09
C ARG A 46 -2.76 23.40 -4.00
N GLY A 47 -3.11 22.86 -2.82
CA GLY A 47 -3.55 23.66 -1.69
C GLY A 47 -2.50 24.67 -1.22
N TYR A 48 -1.22 24.27 -1.24
CA TYR A 48 -0.10 25.15 -0.91
C TYR A 48 0.10 26.24 -1.95
N ALA A 49 0.09 25.89 -3.25
CA ALA A 49 0.24 26.84 -4.34
C ALA A 49 -0.89 27.91 -4.37
N LEU A 50 -2.09 27.54 -3.90
CA LEU A 50 -3.22 28.45 -3.75
C LEU A 50 -3.17 29.28 -2.45
N GLY A 51 -2.14 29.12 -1.62
CA GLY A 51 -2.00 29.83 -0.34
C GLY A 51 -2.99 29.40 0.74
N GLN A 52 -3.70 28.28 0.54
CA GLN A 52 -4.76 27.81 1.46
C GLN A 52 -4.19 27.07 2.67
N ILE A 53 -2.95 26.58 2.59
CA ILE A 53 -2.28 25.85 3.67
C ILE A 53 -0.87 26.34 3.89
N LYS A 54 -0.40 26.21 5.13
CA LYS A 54 0.96 26.57 5.53
C LYS A 54 1.96 25.51 5.04
N GLU A 55 3.19 25.95 4.75
CA GLU A 55 4.30 25.09 4.37
C GLU A 55 4.55 23.95 5.39
N GLN A 56 4.46 24.25 6.69
CA GLN A 56 4.58 23.23 7.74
C GLN A 56 3.58 22.08 7.62
N THR A 57 2.37 22.35 7.11
CA THR A 57 1.35 21.32 6.88
C THR A 57 1.77 20.39 5.74
N VAL A 58 2.35 20.95 4.68
CA VAL A 58 2.90 20.19 3.54
C VAL A 58 4.01 19.27 4.01
N VAL A 59 5.00 19.80 4.73
CA VAL A 59 6.15 19.03 5.22
C VAL A 59 5.69 17.88 6.13
N ARG A 60 4.77 18.13 7.06
CA ARG A 60 4.21 17.06 7.92
C ARG A 60 3.48 16.00 7.12
N PHE A 61 2.73 16.38 6.09
CA PHE A 61 2.05 15.43 5.22
C PHE A 61 3.04 14.55 4.47
N VAL A 62 4.05 15.15 3.83
CA VAL A 62 5.11 14.44 3.10
C VAL A 62 5.82 13.45 4.01
N LEU A 63 6.21 13.86 5.22
CA LEU A 63 6.84 12.98 6.21
C LEU A 63 5.93 11.81 6.61
N ARG A 64 4.63 12.05 6.85
CA ARG A 64 3.68 10.99 7.19
C ARG A 64 3.51 9.99 6.05
N VAL A 65 3.39 10.47 4.81
CA VAL A 65 3.28 9.60 3.63
C VAL A 65 4.56 8.78 3.45
N PHE A 66 5.72 9.40 3.60
CA PHE A 66 7.01 8.70 3.51
C PHE A 66 7.12 7.58 4.56
N LEU A 67 6.81 7.89 5.82
CA LEU A 67 6.81 6.90 6.91
C LEU A 67 5.81 5.76 6.64
N LEU A 68 4.61 6.08 6.16
CA LEU A 68 3.60 5.09 5.80
C LEU A 68 4.12 4.13 4.72
N LEU A 69 4.76 4.65 3.67
CA LEU A 69 5.29 3.83 2.58
C LEU A 69 6.45 2.95 3.05
N VAL A 70 7.38 3.48 3.85
CA VAL A 70 8.51 2.71 4.40
C VAL A 70 8.00 1.58 5.30
N VAL A 71 7.11 1.88 6.24
CA VAL A 71 6.54 0.88 7.16
C VAL A 71 5.75 -0.17 6.41
N SER A 72 4.95 0.23 5.42
CA SER A 72 4.16 -0.71 4.63
C SER A 72 5.07 -1.63 3.79
N THR A 73 6.10 -1.07 3.15
CA THR A 73 7.06 -1.86 2.37
C THR A 73 7.81 -2.85 3.26
N TYR A 74 8.24 -2.42 4.44
CA TYR A 74 8.90 -3.29 5.41
C TYR A 74 7.97 -4.41 5.92
N LEU A 75 6.72 -4.10 6.25
CA LEU A 75 5.81 -5.11 6.82
C LEU A 75 5.31 -6.14 5.82
N PHE A 76 5.14 -5.74 4.55
CA PHE A 76 4.45 -6.57 3.56
C PHE A 76 5.33 -7.00 2.38
N ALA A 77 6.41 -6.27 2.08
CA ALA A 77 7.26 -6.53 0.91
C ALA A 77 8.70 -6.90 1.27
N SER A 78 9.05 -7.06 2.56
CA SER A 78 10.31 -7.66 3.03
C SER A 78 10.08 -9.08 3.51
#